data_AF-A0A7C3K461-F1
#
_entry.id   AF-A0A7C3K461-F1
#
_cell.length_a   1.000
_cell.length_b   1.000
_cell.length_c   1.000
_cell.angle_alpha   90.00
_cell.angle_beta   90.00
_cell.angle_gamma   90.00
#
_symmetry.space_group_name_H-M   'P 1'
#
loop_
_entity.id
_entity.type
_entity.pdbx_description
1 polymer ?
#
loop_
_entity_poly.entity_id
_entity_poly.type
_entity_poly.pdbx_seq_one_letter_code
_entity_poly.pdbx_strand_id
1 'polypeptide(L)'
;MKCNQCGVENPKQSKFCRKCGTTLGVRLPCAQCGFENPGDSIFCTECGGRLTGSQKSVKGTQRKCRNCGHFNELDTLFCVTCGEEIVRAPKENHKRELGGPSYKTIALVVGLVFLIGFFVKLGMTFFTTEKASRLSSSPVPLTSMVKVNESKVIAVAKNFKCACGGCGELPLETCTCDMPKGAAEEKNFIREKLAEGFTVEQVIELLDKKYGHRV
;
A
#
# COMPACT_ATOMS: atom_id res chain seq x y z
N MET A 1 42.36 -1.82 12.13
CA MET A 1 42.42 -0.86 13.23
C MET A 1 41.92 -1.52 14.51
N LYS A 2 42.64 -1.33 15.61
CA LYS A 2 42.19 -1.81 16.93
C LYS A 2 41.11 -0.91 17.50
N CYS A 3 40.09 -1.52 18.09
CA CYS A 3 39.08 -0.79 18.85
C CYS A 3 39.70 -0.26 20.15
N ASN A 4 39.53 1.04 20.42
CA ASN A 4 40.00 1.68 21.65
C ASN A 4 39.22 1.25 22.91
N GLN A 5 38.02 0.68 22.77
CA GLN A 5 37.20 0.24 23.89
C GLN A 5 37.44 -1.23 24.28
N CYS A 6 37.60 -2.14 23.31
CA CYS A 6 37.71 -3.58 23.60
C CYS A 6 38.94 -4.26 23.01
N GLY A 7 39.82 -3.52 22.32
CA GLY A 7 41.10 -4.01 21.79
C GLY A 7 41.01 -4.91 20.55
N VAL A 8 39.81 -5.30 20.10
CA VAL A 8 39.66 -6.20 18.94
C VAL A 8 40.15 -5.54 17.65
N GLU A 9 40.82 -6.31 16.79
CA GLU A 9 41.25 -5.86 15.46
C GLU A 9 40.05 -5.80 14.51
N ASN A 10 39.89 -4.71 13.77
CA ASN A 10 38.82 -4.49 12.80
C ASN A 10 39.40 -4.13 11.41
N PRO A 11 38.72 -4.44 10.30
CA PRO A 11 39.05 -3.89 8.98
C PRO A 11 39.19 -2.36 9.01
N LYS A 12 40.07 -1.78 8.18
CA LYS A 12 40.32 -0.32 8.17
C LYS A 12 39.07 0.50 7.79
N GLN A 13 38.14 -0.10 7.06
CA GLN A 13 36.88 0.50 6.62
C GLN A 13 35.70 0.25 7.58
N SER A 14 35.88 -0.45 8.69
CA SER A 14 34.79 -0.74 9.63
C SER A 14 34.35 0.52 10.37
N LYS A 15 33.08 0.93 10.22
CA LYS A 15 32.48 2.07 10.93
C LYS A 15 32.29 1.82 12.43
N PHE A 16 32.07 0.56 12.80
CA PHE A 16 31.83 0.13 14.16
C PHE A 16 32.71 -1.07 14.51
N CYS A 17 33.02 -1.21 15.79
CA CYS A 17 33.73 -2.36 16.30
C CYS A 17 32.86 -3.62 16.18
N ARG A 18 33.40 -4.66 15.54
CA ARG A 18 32.68 -5.93 15.34
C ARG A 18 32.32 -6.68 16.63
N LYS A 19 32.95 -6.31 17.75
CA LYS A 19 32.76 -6.94 19.06
C LYS A 19 31.88 -6.12 19.98
N CYS A 20 32.20 -4.85 20.19
CA CYS A 20 31.53 -4.00 21.19
C CYS A 20 30.66 -2.87 20.59
N GLY A 21 30.59 -2.74 19.26
CA GLY A 21 29.74 -1.75 18.60
C GLY A 21 30.22 -0.29 18.67
N THR A 22 31.28 0.03 19.40
CA THR A 22 31.83 1.40 19.46
C THR A 22 32.21 1.90 18.07
N THR A 23 31.89 3.17 17.79
CA THR A 23 32.30 3.85 16.56
C THR A 23 33.82 3.85 16.43
N LEU A 24 34.27 3.40 15.27
CA LEU A 24 35.65 3.41 14.88
C LEU A 24 35.83 4.67 14.04
N GLY A 25 36.72 5.58 14.46
CA GLY A 25 36.96 6.88 13.83
C GLY A 25 37.60 6.79 12.45
N VAL A 26 36.98 6.07 11.52
CA VAL A 26 37.44 5.91 10.14
C VAL A 26 37.34 7.26 9.43
N ARG A 27 38.46 7.68 8.84
CA ARG A 27 38.53 8.85 7.95
C ARG A 27 38.69 8.39 6.51
N LEU A 28 37.97 9.04 5.61
CA LEU A 28 37.98 8.80 4.18
C LEU A 28 38.54 10.04 3.47
N PRO A 29 39.75 9.98 2.91
CA PRO A 29 40.31 11.10 2.16
C PRO A 29 39.53 11.33 0.86
N CYS A 30 39.26 12.59 0.54
CA CYS A 30 38.62 12.96 -0.72
C CYS A 30 39.61 12.84 -1.88
N ALA A 31 39.26 12.11 -2.94
CA ALA A 31 40.09 12.00 -4.14
C ALA A 31 40.20 13.32 -4.94
N GLN A 32 39.29 14.27 -4.72
CA GLN A 32 39.28 15.56 -5.45
C GLN A 32 40.03 16.68 -4.73
N CYS A 33 39.94 16.76 -3.40
CA CYS A 33 40.57 17.85 -2.63
C CYS A 33 41.47 17.39 -1.47
N GLY A 34 41.58 16.09 -1.21
CA GLY A 34 42.42 15.53 -0.14
C GLY A 34 41.82 15.59 1.27
N PHE A 35 40.68 16.28 1.49
CA PHE A 35 40.10 16.44 2.83
C PHE A 35 39.70 15.11 3.48
N GLU A 36 40.01 14.94 4.77
CA GLU A 36 39.73 13.73 5.56
C GLU A 36 38.32 13.73 6.16
N ASN A 37 37.38 13.19 5.40
CA ASN A 37 35.98 13.14 5.78
C ASN A 37 35.70 11.99 6.77
N PRO A 38 34.63 12.06 7.57
CA PRO A 38 34.09 10.90 8.27
C PRO A 38 33.83 9.71 7.32
N GLY A 39 34.05 8.48 7.80
CA GLY A 39 33.92 7.26 6.99
C GLY A 39 32.48 6.95 6.53
N ASP A 40 31.48 7.67 7.01
CA ASP A 40 30.09 7.60 6.58
C ASP A 40 29.66 8.75 5.66
N SER A 41 30.55 9.71 5.37
CA SER A 41 30.28 10.81 4.46
C SER A 41 30.12 10.31 3.02
N ILE A 42 29.00 10.70 2.38
CA ILE A 42 28.70 10.40 0.97
C ILE A 42 29.35 11.45 0.05
N PHE A 43 29.43 12.68 0.53
CA PHE A 43 30.02 13.82 -0.16
C PHE A 43 31.10 14.45 0.73
N CYS A 44 32.11 15.05 0.10
CA CYS A 44 33.13 15.80 0.80
C CYS A 44 32.52 17.08 1.39
N THR A 45 32.76 17.34 2.68
CA THR A 45 32.24 18.55 3.34
C THR A 45 32.91 19.83 2.83
N GLU A 46 34.14 19.74 2.34
CA GLU A 46 34.87 20.89 1.79
C GLU A 46 34.53 21.17 0.32
N CYS A 47 34.73 20.21 -0.59
CA CYS A 47 34.59 20.46 -2.03
C CYS A 47 33.26 19.98 -2.64
N GLY A 48 32.39 19.31 -1.88
CA GLY A 48 31.15 18.70 -2.38
C GLY A 48 31.34 17.44 -3.24
N GLY A 49 32.59 17.05 -3.52
CA GLY A 49 32.94 15.88 -4.31
C GLY A 49 32.41 14.58 -3.74
N ARG A 50 31.88 13.69 -4.60
CA ARG A 50 31.35 12.39 -4.15
C ARG A 50 32.48 11.46 -3.70
N LEU A 51 32.35 10.90 -2.50
CA LEU A 51 33.36 10.00 -1.92
C LEU A 51 33.10 8.55 -2.33
N THR A 52 34.03 7.96 -3.08
CA THR A 52 33.91 6.60 -3.66
C THR A 52 34.13 5.46 -2.66
N GLY A 53 34.60 5.77 -1.45
CA GLY A 53 34.78 4.81 -0.34
C GLY A 53 33.57 4.69 0.61
N SER A 54 32.55 5.53 0.46
CA SER A 54 31.28 5.34 1.16
C SER A 54 30.56 4.17 0.53
N GLN A 55 30.83 2.95 1.03
CA GLN A 55 29.98 1.78 0.78
C GLN A 55 28.53 2.24 0.91
N LYS A 56 27.75 2.10 -0.17
CA LYS A 56 26.32 2.40 -0.16
C LYS A 56 25.77 1.72 1.08
N SER A 57 25.37 2.50 2.08
CA SER A 57 24.49 1.98 3.12
C SER A 57 23.34 1.38 2.35
N VAL A 58 23.24 0.05 2.35
CA VAL A 58 22.09 -0.65 1.78
C VAL A 58 20.93 -0.32 2.71
N LYS A 59 20.39 0.89 2.57
CA LYS A 59 19.17 1.34 3.24
C LYS A 59 18.11 0.31 2.87
N GLY A 60 17.72 -0.49 3.87
CA GLY A 60 16.71 -1.53 3.72
C GLY A 60 17.21 -2.98 3.80
N THR A 61 18.38 -3.27 4.38
CA THR A 61 18.78 -4.67 4.69
C THR A 61 18.77 -5.03 6.18
N GLN A 62 18.29 -4.13 7.04
CA GLN A 62 18.25 -4.40 8.48
C GLN A 62 16.86 -4.12 9.06
N ARG A 63 16.44 -4.94 10.03
CA ARG A 63 15.19 -4.79 10.79
C ARG A 63 15.46 -4.81 12.29
N LYS A 64 14.71 -3.99 13.02
CA LYS A 64 14.77 -3.95 14.47
C LYS A 64 14.03 -5.16 15.05
N CYS A 65 14.67 -5.89 15.97
CA CYS A 65 14.03 -6.93 16.77
C CYS A 65 12.96 -6.30 17.66
N ARG A 66 11.77 -6.90 17.70
CA ARG A 66 10.65 -6.39 18.52
C ARG A 66 10.84 -6.65 20.01
N ASN A 67 11.60 -7.69 20.36
CA ASN A 67 11.85 -8.08 21.74
C ASN A 67 13.00 -7.25 22.37
N CYS A 68 14.21 -7.29 21.77
CA CYS A 68 15.38 -6.62 22.37
C CYS A 68 15.82 -5.31 21.69
N GLY A 69 15.21 -4.95 20.55
CA GLY A 69 15.57 -3.73 19.81
C GLY A 69 16.86 -3.80 18.99
N HIS A 70 17.56 -4.94 18.94
CA HIS A 70 18.75 -5.11 18.10
C HIS A 70 18.44 -5.06 16.60
N PHE A 71 19.31 -4.46 15.79
CA PHE A 71 19.17 -4.44 14.34
C PHE A 71 19.77 -5.70 13.73
N ASN A 72 18.92 -6.56 13.18
CA ASN A 72 19.33 -7.82 12.55
C ASN A 72 19.28 -7.67 11.03
N GLU A 73 20.11 -8.43 10.32
CA GLU A 73 20.01 -8.51 8.87
C GLU A 73 18.67 -9.12 8.47
N LEU A 74 18.19 -8.67 7.33
CA LEU A 74 16.83 -8.88 6.89
C LEU A 74 16.53 -10.38 6.73
N ASP A 75 17.48 -11.17 6.24
CA ASP A 75 17.45 -12.62 6.01
C ASP A 75 17.64 -13.50 7.26
N THR A 76 17.90 -12.90 8.43
CA THR A 76 17.97 -13.66 9.68
C THR A 76 16.60 -14.22 10.08
N LEU A 77 16.57 -15.50 10.46
CA LEU A 77 15.37 -16.17 10.99
C LEU A 77 15.17 -15.89 12.48
N PHE A 78 16.25 -15.63 13.21
CA PHE A 78 16.26 -15.40 14.66
C PHE A 78 17.10 -14.17 15.00
N CYS A 79 16.79 -13.53 16.13
CA CYS A 79 17.58 -12.44 16.66
C CYS A 79 18.94 -12.96 17.12
N VAL A 80 20.02 -12.40 16.59
CA VAL A 80 21.39 -12.79 16.99
C VAL A 80 21.72 -12.45 18.44
N THR A 81 20.94 -11.54 19.06
CA THR A 81 21.16 -11.10 20.45
C THR A 81 20.29 -11.84 21.45
N CYS A 82 18.98 -11.96 21.21
CA CYS A 82 18.04 -12.52 22.19
C CYS A 82 17.39 -13.83 21.76
N GLY A 83 17.70 -14.35 20.56
CA GLY A 83 17.14 -15.60 20.05
C GLY A 83 15.67 -15.53 19.58
N GLU A 84 15.00 -14.39 19.76
CA GLU A 84 13.62 -14.17 19.31
C GLU A 84 13.44 -14.51 17.83
N GLU A 85 12.33 -15.15 17.46
CA GLU A 85 12.06 -15.47 16.06
C GLU A 85 11.69 -14.20 15.28
N ILE A 86 12.34 -14.03 14.12
CA ILE A 86 12.27 -12.85 13.27
C ILE A 86 11.58 -13.23 11.95
N VAL A 87 10.62 -14.17 11.95
CA VAL A 87 9.99 -14.76 10.74
C VAL A 87 9.76 -13.76 9.60
N ARG A 88 10.12 -14.17 8.38
CA ARG A 88 9.63 -13.60 7.14
C ARG A 88 8.67 -14.61 6.51
N ALA A 89 7.47 -14.17 6.14
CA ALA A 89 6.77 -14.85 5.06
C ALA A 89 7.67 -14.76 3.80
N PRO A 90 7.92 -15.86 3.08
CA PRO A 90 8.64 -15.79 1.82
C PRO A 90 7.94 -14.79 0.90
N LYS A 91 8.69 -13.87 0.29
CA LYS A 91 8.17 -13.18 -0.89
C LYS A 91 8.18 -14.18 -2.03
N GLU A 92 7.15 -15.02 -2.08
CA GLU A 92 6.75 -15.76 -3.26
C GLU A 92 6.73 -14.77 -4.43
N ASN A 93 7.72 -14.91 -5.30
CA ASN A 93 7.79 -14.17 -6.55
C ASN A 93 6.76 -14.81 -7.49
N HIS A 94 5.48 -14.67 -7.16
CA HIS A 94 4.40 -14.98 -8.08
C HIS A 94 4.47 -13.94 -9.19
N LYS A 95 5.24 -14.26 -10.25
CA LYS A 95 4.84 -13.86 -11.59
C LYS A 95 3.41 -14.35 -11.74
N ARG A 96 2.45 -13.44 -11.58
CA ARG A 96 1.10 -13.69 -12.08
C ARG A 96 1.26 -13.81 -13.59
N GLU A 97 1.38 -15.04 -14.07
CA GLU A 97 0.99 -15.40 -15.44
C GLU A 97 -0.41 -14.84 -15.60
N LEU A 98 -0.53 -13.73 -16.32
CA LEU A 98 -1.82 -13.12 -16.64
C LEU A 98 -2.46 -14.00 -17.73
N GLY A 99 -2.81 -15.23 -17.35
CA GLY A 99 -3.56 -16.18 -18.16
C GLY A 99 -5.02 -15.75 -18.25
N GLY A 100 -5.25 -14.55 -18.80
CA GLY A 100 -6.57 -14.16 -19.26
C GLY A 100 -6.95 -14.99 -20.49
N PRO A 101 -8.24 -15.29 -20.69
CA PRO A 101 -8.70 -15.94 -21.92
C PRO A 101 -8.25 -15.11 -23.13
N SER A 102 -7.65 -15.77 -24.12
CA SER A 102 -7.21 -15.12 -25.36
C SER A 102 -8.35 -14.32 -25.98
N TYR A 103 -8.03 -13.22 -26.67
CA TYR A 103 -9.03 -12.38 -27.36
C TYR A 103 -9.96 -13.22 -28.27
N LYS A 104 -9.46 -14.34 -28.81
CA LYS A 104 -10.25 -15.31 -29.58
C LYS A 104 -11.37 -15.95 -28.74
N THR A 105 -11.10 -16.32 -27.50
CA THR A 105 -12.09 -16.89 -26.57
C THR A 105 -13.13 -15.85 -26.18
N ILE A 106 -12.70 -14.61 -25.91
CA ILE A 106 -13.62 -13.51 -25.57
C ILE A 106 -14.53 -13.19 -26.78
N ALA A 107 -13.96 -13.09 -27.98
CA ALA A 107 -14.72 -12.84 -29.20
C ALA A 107 -15.75 -13.94 -29.50
N LEU A 108 -15.41 -15.21 -29.26
CA LEU A 108 -16.34 -16.33 -29.44
C LEU A 108 -17.52 -16.26 -28.46
N VAL A 109 -17.27 -15.99 -27.17
CA VAL A 109 -18.34 -15.89 -26.16
C VAL A 109 -19.24 -14.70 -26.46
N VAL A 110 -18.66 -13.55 -26.79
CA VAL A 110 -19.42 -12.34 -27.14
C VAL A 110 -20.27 -12.59 -28.40
N GLY A 111 -19.70 -13.23 -29.43
CA GLY A 111 -20.45 -13.62 -30.63
C GLY A 111 -21.63 -14.56 -30.34
N LEU A 112 -21.43 -15.57 -29.49
CA LEU A 112 -22.48 -16.49 -29.05
C LEU A 112 -23.61 -15.77 -28.31
N VAL A 113 -23.29 -14.84 -27.41
CA VAL A 113 -24.29 -14.05 -26.68
C VAL A 113 -25.09 -13.16 -27.64
N PHE A 114 -24.45 -12.52 -28.61
CA PHE A 114 -25.16 -11.73 -29.62
C PHE A 114 -26.05 -12.59 -30.52
N LEU A 115 -25.62 -13.78 -30.92
CA LEU A 115 -26.44 -14.71 -31.70
C LEU A 115 -27.66 -15.17 -30.90
N ILE A 116 -27.47 -15.61 -29.65
CA ILE A 116 -28.58 -16.01 -28.76
C ILE A 116 -29.54 -14.83 -28.55
N GLY A 117 -29.03 -13.62 -28.30
CA GLY A 117 -29.84 -12.41 -28.17
C GLY A 117 -30.61 -12.07 -29.44
N PHE A 118 -30.01 -12.28 -30.62
CA PHE A 118 -30.68 -12.10 -31.91
C PHE A 118 -31.80 -13.12 -32.13
N PHE A 119 -31.59 -14.39 -31.78
CA PHE A 119 -32.63 -15.42 -31.84
C PHE A 119 -33.77 -15.19 -30.84
N VAL A 120 -33.48 -14.68 -29.63
CA VAL A 120 -34.51 -14.27 -28.66
C VAL A 120 -35.31 -13.08 -29.21
N LYS A 121 -34.65 -12.09 -29.83
CA LYS A 121 -35.30 -10.95 -30.49
C LYS A 121 -36.19 -11.38 -31.66
N LEU A 122 -35.71 -12.29 -32.51
CA LEU A 122 -36.50 -12.87 -33.61
C LEU A 122 -37.68 -13.69 -33.07
N GLY A 123 -37.48 -14.48 -32.02
CA GLY A 123 -38.55 -15.26 -31.38
C GLY A 123 -39.63 -14.37 -30.75
N MET A 124 -39.25 -13.26 -30.11
CA MET A 124 -40.19 -12.30 -29.54
C MET A 124 -40.99 -11.54 -30.61
N THR A 125 -40.45 -11.32 -31.81
CA THR A 125 -41.19 -10.67 -32.91
C THR A 125 -42.27 -11.56 -33.55
N PHE A 126 -42.27 -12.87 -33.28
CA PHE A 126 -43.28 -13.80 -33.80
C PHE A 126 -44.45 -14.08 -32.83
N PHE A 127 -44.35 -13.67 -31.55
CA PHE A 127 -45.35 -14.01 -30.52
C PHE A 127 -46.26 -12.86 -30.05
N THR A 128 -46.16 -11.66 -30.64
CA THR A 128 -47.09 -10.56 -30.32
C THR A 128 -47.94 -10.17 -31.52
N THR A 129 -48.76 -11.11 -31.97
CA THR A 129 -50.05 -10.80 -32.62
C THR A 129 -51.11 -11.05 -31.54
N GLU A 130 -52.11 -10.16 -31.46
CA GLU A 130 -53.17 -10.10 -30.42
C GLU A 130 -52.81 -9.33 -29.12
N LYS A 131 -52.83 -7.99 -29.19
CA LYS A 131 -53.98 -7.21 -28.68
C LYS A 131 -53.67 -5.72 -28.71
N ALA A 132 -54.37 -5.05 -29.61
CA ALA A 132 -54.68 -3.64 -29.47
C ALA A 132 -55.54 -3.45 -28.20
N SER A 133 -55.19 -2.49 -27.34
CA SER A 133 -56.00 -1.29 -27.11
C SER A 133 -55.63 -0.55 -25.82
N ARG A 134 -55.72 0.78 -25.95
CA ARG A 134 -55.82 1.83 -24.92
C ARG A 134 -54.53 2.53 -24.48
N LEU A 135 -54.32 3.67 -25.13
CA LEU A 135 -53.78 4.92 -24.61
C LEU A 135 -54.08 5.13 -23.11
N SER A 136 -53.06 5.49 -22.32
CA SER A 136 -53.15 6.64 -21.42
C SER A 136 -51.76 7.13 -21.02
N SER A 137 -51.62 8.44 -21.12
CA SER A 137 -50.42 9.27 -20.98
C SER A 137 -50.07 9.59 -19.53
N SER A 138 -48.79 9.43 -19.17
CA SER A 138 -48.02 10.48 -18.48
C SER A 138 -46.53 10.13 -18.38
N PRO A 139 -45.61 11.08 -18.64
CA PRO A 139 -44.19 10.91 -18.39
C PRO A 139 -43.91 11.13 -16.89
N VAL A 140 -43.43 10.09 -16.21
CA VAL A 140 -42.87 10.25 -14.86
C VAL A 140 -41.41 10.67 -15.00
N PRO A 141 -40.97 11.78 -14.39
CA PRO A 141 -39.60 12.23 -14.52
C PRO A 141 -38.64 11.32 -13.76
N LEU A 142 -37.63 10.89 -14.51
CA LEU A 142 -36.42 10.20 -14.11
C LEU A 142 -35.54 11.14 -13.26
N THR A 143 -35.68 11.17 -11.93
CA THR A 143 -34.61 11.68 -11.02
C THR A 143 -34.82 11.23 -9.56
N SER A 144 -34.55 9.97 -9.22
CA SER A 144 -34.33 9.59 -7.82
C SER A 144 -33.48 8.32 -7.67
N MET A 145 -32.39 8.20 -8.44
CA MET A 145 -31.33 7.25 -8.09
C MET A 145 -30.31 7.95 -7.16
N VAL A 146 -30.40 7.57 -5.89
CA VAL A 146 -29.33 7.57 -4.87
C VAL A 146 -28.68 8.91 -4.57
N LYS A 147 -29.42 9.81 -3.92
CA LYS A 147 -28.79 10.77 -3.01
C LYS A 147 -28.30 9.95 -1.82
N VAL A 148 -27.04 9.47 -1.84
CA VAL A 148 -26.45 8.85 -0.65
C VAL A 148 -26.58 9.88 0.46
N ASN A 149 -27.34 9.56 1.50
CA ASN A 149 -27.50 10.45 2.62
C ASN A 149 -26.13 10.60 3.29
N GLU A 150 -25.49 11.76 3.14
CA GLU A 150 -24.18 12.06 3.72
C GLU A 150 -24.17 11.81 5.25
N SER A 151 -25.34 11.86 5.90
CA SER A 151 -25.52 11.44 7.29
C SER A 151 -25.10 9.99 7.57
N LYS A 152 -25.33 9.05 6.64
CA LYS A 152 -24.87 7.66 6.77
C LYS A 152 -23.36 7.55 6.62
N VAL A 153 -22.76 8.37 5.75
CA VAL A 153 -21.31 8.44 5.58
C VAL A 153 -20.65 8.90 6.88
N ILE A 154 -21.18 9.96 7.49
CA ILE A 154 -20.75 10.46 8.80
C ILE A 154 -20.94 9.41 9.90
N ALA A 155 -22.09 8.70 9.88
CA ALA A 155 -22.38 7.64 10.86
C ALA A 155 -21.38 6.48 10.82
N VAL A 156 -20.84 6.15 9.65
CA VAL A 156 -19.71 5.22 9.53
C VAL A 156 -18.41 5.91 9.98
N ALA A 157 -18.10 7.09 9.42
CA ALA A 157 -16.82 7.76 9.60
C ALA A 157 -16.49 8.15 11.04
N LYS A 158 -17.48 8.43 11.89
CA LYS A 158 -17.26 8.75 13.32
C LYS A 158 -16.63 7.60 14.12
N ASN A 159 -16.68 6.37 13.61
CA ASN A 159 -16.08 5.20 14.27
C ASN A 159 -14.62 4.98 13.88
N PHE A 160 -14.00 5.91 13.12
CA PHE A 160 -12.66 5.72 12.57
C PHE A 160 -11.81 6.98 12.71
N LYS A 161 -10.50 6.77 12.86
CA LYS A 161 -9.47 7.77 12.61
C LYS A 161 -8.99 7.64 11.17
N CYS A 162 -8.59 8.75 10.55
CA CYS A 162 -8.04 8.70 9.20
C CYS A 162 -6.70 7.93 9.17
N ALA A 163 -6.59 6.99 8.22
CA ALA A 163 -5.44 6.08 8.08
C ALA A 163 -4.23 6.70 7.35
N CYS A 164 -4.32 7.98 6.98
CA CYS A 164 -3.37 8.64 6.08
C CYS A 164 -1.94 8.77 6.65
N GLY A 165 -1.77 8.72 7.96
CA GLY A 165 -0.48 8.89 8.66
C GLY A 165 0.13 10.30 8.65
N GLY A 166 -0.31 11.20 7.76
CA GLY A 166 0.18 12.59 7.66
C GLY A 166 -0.74 13.65 8.27
N CYS A 167 -1.96 13.27 8.66
CA CYS A 167 -3.02 14.16 9.12
C CYS A 167 -3.15 14.20 10.64
N GLY A 168 -2.25 13.52 11.38
CA GLY A 168 -2.26 13.51 12.85
C GLY A 168 -3.40 12.70 13.48
N GLU A 169 -3.84 11.61 12.82
CA GLU A 169 -4.94 10.74 13.28
C GLU A 169 -6.26 11.48 13.56
N LEU A 170 -6.56 12.53 12.80
CA LEU A 170 -7.83 13.23 12.90
C LEU A 170 -9.01 12.25 12.71
N PRO A 171 -10.14 12.48 13.40
CA PRO A 171 -11.37 11.72 13.17
C PRO A 171 -11.72 11.71 11.69
N LEU A 172 -12.06 10.53 11.16
CA LEU A 172 -12.34 10.40 9.73
C LEU A 172 -13.51 11.29 9.33
N GLU A 173 -14.52 11.48 10.18
CA GLU A 173 -15.64 12.39 9.92
C GLU A 173 -15.20 13.83 9.59
N THR A 174 -14.19 14.38 10.28
CA THR A 174 -13.73 15.77 10.12
C THR A 174 -12.53 15.91 9.19
N CYS A 175 -11.77 14.84 8.97
CA CYS A 175 -10.59 14.88 8.11
C CYS A 175 -10.96 15.03 6.62
N THR A 176 -10.20 15.85 5.89
CA THR A 176 -10.42 16.16 4.46
C THR A 176 -9.17 15.92 3.60
N CYS A 177 -8.19 15.17 4.11
CA CYS A 177 -6.93 14.96 3.40
C CYS A 177 -7.11 14.06 2.15
N ASP A 178 -6.32 14.36 1.12
CA ASP A 178 -6.26 13.62 -0.15
C ASP A 178 -4.90 12.90 -0.30
N MET A 179 -4.40 12.36 0.81
CA MET A 179 -3.20 11.51 0.82
C MET A 179 -3.59 10.08 0.42
N PRO A 180 -2.64 9.25 -0.07
CA PRO A 180 -2.92 7.83 -0.30
C PRO A 180 -3.45 7.16 0.96
N LYS A 181 -4.56 6.41 0.86
CA LYS A 181 -5.31 5.87 2.01
C LYS A 181 -5.77 6.94 3.01
N GLY A 182 -6.06 8.14 2.51
CA GLY A 182 -6.52 9.28 3.30
C GLY A 182 -8.04 9.42 3.34
N ALA A 183 -8.50 10.47 4.01
CA ALA A 183 -9.91 10.66 4.33
C ALA A 183 -10.80 10.78 3.09
N ALA A 184 -10.31 11.39 2.02
CA ALA A 184 -11.03 11.46 0.75
C ALA A 184 -11.30 10.05 0.17
N GLU A 185 -10.27 9.20 0.14
CA GLU A 185 -10.37 7.82 -0.35
C GLU A 185 -11.29 6.97 0.52
N GLU A 186 -11.11 7.03 1.85
CA GLU A 186 -11.92 6.29 2.82
C GLU A 186 -13.40 6.70 2.75
N LYS A 187 -13.72 8.01 2.70
CA LYS A 187 -15.10 8.49 2.56
C LYS A 187 -15.73 8.11 1.23
N ASN A 188 -14.95 8.10 0.15
CA ASN A 188 -15.44 7.65 -1.15
C ASN A 188 -15.78 6.16 -1.14
N PHE A 189 -14.96 5.33 -0.50
CA PHE A 189 -15.27 3.92 -0.29
C PHE A 189 -16.56 3.72 0.51
N ILE A 190 -16.76 4.49 1.60
CA ILE A 190 -18.02 4.45 2.38
C ILE A 190 -19.22 4.78 1.48
N ARG A 191 -19.14 5.86 0.69
CA ARG A 191 -20.21 6.28 -0.23
C ARG A 191 -20.54 5.20 -1.25
N GLU A 192 -19.52 4.60 -1.86
CA GLU A 192 -19.67 3.53 -2.85
C GLU A 192 -20.40 2.31 -2.24
N LYS A 193 -19.98 1.85 -1.06
CA LYS A 193 -20.62 0.71 -0.40
C LYS A 193 -22.04 0.99 0.07
N LEU A 194 -22.31 2.20 0.55
CA LEU A 194 -23.69 2.59 0.86
C LEU A 194 -24.56 2.68 -0.41
N ALA A 195 -24.01 3.10 -1.55
CA ALA A 195 -24.71 3.15 -2.83
C ALA A 195 -24.98 1.74 -3.42
N GLU A 196 -24.10 0.78 -3.15
CA GLU A 196 -24.28 -0.65 -3.47
C GLU A 196 -25.38 -1.32 -2.61
N GLY A 197 -25.89 -0.64 -1.58
CA GLY A 197 -26.97 -1.14 -0.72
C GLY A 197 -26.51 -1.79 0.59
N PHE A 198 -25.22 -1.70 0.94
CA PHE A 198 -24.73 -2.18 2.24
C PHE A 198 -25.29 -1.33 3.40
N THR A 199 -25.49 -1.99 4.54
CA THR A 199 -25.88 -1.34 5.81
C THR A 199 -24.69 -0.61 6.44
N VAL A 200 -24.96 0.35 7.34
CA VAL A 200 -23.91 1.12 8.04
C VAL A 200 -22.97 0.16 8.79
N GLU A 201 -23.52 -0.85 9.46
CA GLU A 201 -22.80 -1.85 10.22
C GLU A 201 -21.89 -2.69 9.32
N GLN A 202 -22.39 -3.14 8.17
CA GLN A 202 -21.58 -3.88 7.20
C GLN A 202 -20.45 -3.02 6.63
N VAL A 203 -20.71 -1.73 6.35
CA VAL A 203 -19.68 -0.83 5.83
C VAL A 203 -18.61 -0.55 6.87
N ILE A 204 -18.95 -0.43 8.16
CA ILE A 204 -17.98 -0.32 9.26
C ILE A 204 -17.02 -1.52 9.24
N GLU A 205 -17.54 -2.75 9.18
CA GLU A 205 -16.71 -3.97 9.15
C GLU A 205 -15.83 -4.04 7.88
N LEU A 206 -16.36 -3.64 6.73
CA LEU A 206 -15.61 -3.59 5.46
C LEU A 206 -14.50 -2.53 5.49
N LEU A 207 -14.77 -1.37 6.10
CA LEU A 207 -13.80 -0.28 6.21
C LEU A 207 -12.66 -0.67 7.16
N ASP A 208 -12.96 -1.23 8.33
CA ASP A 208 -11.94 -1.69 9.29
C ASP A 208 -11.06 -2.79 8.67
N LYS A 209 -11.66 -3.73 7.95
CA LYS A 209 -10.90 -4.77 7.24
C LYS A 209 -9.96 -4.21 6.16
N LYS A 210 -10.32 -3.11 5.50
CA LYS A 210 -9.57 -2.53 4.37
C LYS A 210 -8.53 -1.50 4.81
N TYR A 211 -8.90 -0.63 5.74
CA TYR A 211 -8.11 0.52 6.18
C TYR A 211 -7.68 0.43 7.65
N GLY A 212 -8.46 -0.22 8.52
CA GLY A 212 -8.20 -0.31 9.96
C GLY A 212 -8.61 0.96 10.71
N HIS A 213 -7.95 1.22 11.85
CA HIS A 213 -8.07 2.47 12.62
C HIS A 213 -9.46 2.78 13.20
N ARG A 214 -10.25 1.74 13.49
CA ARG A 214 -11.50 1.88 14.26
C ARG A 214 -11.23 2.42 15.66
N VAL A 215 -12.12 3.29 16.16
CA VAL A 215 -12.12 3.85 17.52
C VAL A 215 -13.29 3.38 18.35
#